data_AF-A0A967WFD3-F1
#
_entry.id   AF-A0A967WFD3-F1
#
_cell.length_a   1.000
_cell.length_b   1.000
_cell.length_c   1.000
_cell.angle_alpha   90.00
_cell.angle_beta   90.00
_cell.angle_gamma   90.00
#
_symmetry.space_group_name_H-M   'P 1'
#
loop_
_entity.id
_entity.type
_entity.pdbx_description
1 polymer ?
#
loop_
_entity_poly.entity_id
_entity_poly.type
_entity_poly.pdbx_seq_one_letter_code
_entity_poly.pdbx_strand_id
1 'polypeptide(L)'
;IVVMSARDPGKLVAARLGHAGGVIVGVGKDEMFVASDIPAILPHTQRVMHLESQELAVVKAQSVQFYNLDGSKVFKKLLKVPW
;
A
#
# COMPACT_ATOMS: atom_id res chain seq x y z
N ILE A 1 2.66 4.32 -8.82
CA ILE A 1 2.64 5.77 -8.55
C ILE A 1 2.10 5.99 -7.15
N VAL A 2 2.64 6.94 -6.38
CA VAL A 2 2.10 7.37 -5.08
C VAL A 2 1.90 8.87 -5.12
N VAL A 3 0.74 9.35 -4.68
CA VAL A 3 0.36 10.75 -4.70
C VAL A 3 -0.07 11.18 -3.31
N MET A 4 0.28 12.41 -2.94
CA MET A 4 -0.17 13.09 -1.72
C MET A 4 -0.74 14.46 -2.09
N SER A 5 -1.60 15.01 -1.22
CA SER A 5 -2.17 16.35 -1.39
C SER A 5 -1.97 17.14 -0.10
N ALA A 6 -1.42 18.35 -0.20
CA ALA A 6 -1.26 19.25 0.95
C ALA A 6 -2.60 19.61 1.62
N ARG A 7 -3.72 19.50 0.91
CA ARG A 7 -5.08 19.72 1.45
C ARG A 7 -5.59 18.57 2.33
N ASP A 8 -4.99 17.39 2.24
CA ASP A 8 -5.34 16.21 3.03
C ASP A 8 -4.06 15.40 3.34
N PRO A 9 -3.17 15.95 4.20
CA PRO A 9 -1.83 15.42 4.41
C PRO A 9 -1.81 14.04 5.10
N GLY A 10 -2.90 13.65 5.76
CA GLY A 10 -3.04 12.36 6.42
C GLY A 10 -3.38 11.20 5.48
N LYS A 11 -3.39 11.43 4.17
CA LYS A 11 -3.83 10.47 3.15
C LYS A 11 -2.83 10.39 1.99
N LEU A 12 -2.42 9.17 1.70
CA LEU A 12 -1.70 8.80 0.48
C LEU A 12 -2.62 8.00 -0.44
N VAL A 13 -2.47 8.20 -1.74
CA VAL A 13 -3.12 7.37 -2.76
C VAL A 13 -2.04 6.72 -3.59
N ALA A 14 -1.97 5.40 -3.54
CA ALA A 14 -1.10 4.61 -4.39
C ALA A 14 -1.91 3.93 -5.49
N ALA A 15 -1.36 3.88 -6.70
CA ALA A 15 -1.96 3.18 -7.83
C ALA A 15 -0.90 2.41 -8.60
N ARG A 16 -1.22 1.16 -8.98
CA ARG A 16 -0.38 0.32 -9.82
C ARG A 16 -1.13 0.02 -11.12
N LEU A 17 -0.72 0.68 -12.19
CA LEU A 17 -1.36 0.55 -13.51
C LEU A 17 -0.58 -0.37 -14.47
N GLY A 18 0.71 -0.59 -14.22
CA GLY A 18 1.59 -1.38 -15.09
C GLY A 18 1.83 -2.80 -14.59
N HIS A 19 2.43 -3.60 -15.46
CA HIS A 19 2.86 -4.97 -15.15
C HIS A 19 4.26 -5.05 -14.51
N ALA A 20 5.05 -3.97 -14.59
CA ALA A 20 6.41 -3.90 -14.05
C ALA A 20 6.47 -3.05 -12.77
N GLY A 21 7.31 -3.48 -11.82
CA GLY A 21 7.43 -2.87 -10.49
C GLY A 21 6.33 -3.31 -9.52
N GLY A 22 6.65 -3.26 -8.23
CA GLY A 22 5.71 -3.51 -7.13
C GLY A 22 5.21 -2.21 -6.50
N VAL A 23 4.08 -2.30 -5.82
CA VAL A 23 3.73 -1.37 -4.75
C VAL A 23 3.33 -2.21 -3.55
N ILE A 24 4.03 -2.01 -2.45
CA ILE A 24 3.85 -2.76 -1.21
C ILE A 24 3.33 -1.79 -0.16
N VAL A 25 2.32 -2.23 0.59
CA VAL A 25 1.82 -1.53 1.78
C VAL A 25 2.29 -2.29 3.01
N GLY A 26 3.10 -1.66 3.85
CA GLY A 26 3.56 -2.18 5.14
C GLY A 26 2.66 -1.74 6.28
N VAL A 27 2.39 -2.64 7.23
CA VAL A 27 1.55 -2.40 8.41
C VAL A 27 2.39 -2.41 9.68
N GLY A 28 2.55 -1.24 10.31
CA GLY A 28 3.20 -1.09 11.61
C GLY A 28 2.22 -1.26 12.78
N LYS A 29 2.59 -0.72 13.95
CA LYS A 29 1.72 -0.73 15.14
C LYS A 29 0.62 0.33 15.04
N ASP A 30 0.97 1.54 14.61
CA ASP A 30 0.05 2.69 14.47
C ASP A 30 0.42 3.54 13.24
N GLU A 31 1.02 2.91 12.23
CA GLU A 31 1.55 3.55 11.04
C GLU A 31 1.42 2.61 9.82
N MET A 32 1.42 3.23 8.64
CA MET A 32 1.40 2.52 7.36
C MET A 32 2.54 3.02 6.49
N PHE A 33 3.19 2.10 5.78
CA PHE A 33 4.29 2.38 4.86
C PHE A 33 3.86 2.07 3.43
N VAL A 34 4.41 2.80 2.46
CA VAL A 34 4.27 2.48 1.03
C VAL A 34 5.66 2.48 0.43
N ALA A 35 6.01 1.39 -0.26
CA ALA A 35 7.29 1.27 -0.96
C ALA A 35 7.13 0.56 -2.31
N SER A 36 8.17 0.58 -3.14
CA SER A 36 8.20 -0.18 -4.39
C SER A 36 8.37 -1.68 -4.16
N ASP A 37 9.12 -2.06 -3.12
CA ASP A 37 9.54 -3.44 -2.89
C ASP A 37 9.65 -3.77 -1.39
N ILE A 38 9.63 -5.06 -1.08
CA ILE A 38 9.68 -5.58 0.30
C ILE A 38 10.94 -5.13 1.07
N PRO A 39 12.17 -5.18 0.52
CA PRO A 39 13.38 -4.85 1.29
C PRO A 39 13.37 -3.43 1.88
N ALA A 40 12.70 -2.47 1.23
CA ALA A 40 12.59 -1.11 1.73
C ALA A 40 11.66 -0.99 2.95
N ILE A 41 10.74 -1.94 3.16
CA ILE A 41 9.79 -1.96 4.27
C ILE A 41 10.27 -2.81 5.44
N LEU A 42 11.07 -3.84 5.20
CA LEU A 42 11.53 -4.79 6.24
C LEU A 42 12.15 -4.14 7.49
N PRO A 43 12.92 -3.04 7.40
CA PRO A 43 13.42 -2.33 8.59
C PRO A 43 12.31 -1.79 9.51
N HIS A 44 11.11 -1.57 8.97
CA HIS A 44 9.98 -1.00 9.68
C HIS A 44 8.92 -2.04 10.06
N THR A 45 8.64 -3.00 9.19
CA THR A 45 7.66 -4.05 9.45
C THR A 45 7.82 -5.26 8.53
N GLN A 46 7.41 -6.43 9.02
CA GLN A 46 7.33 -7.67 8.24
C GLN A 46 5.92 -7.95 7.71
N ARG A 47 4.94 -7.13 8.08
CA ARG A 47 3.53 -7.32 7.73
C ARG A 47 3.22 -6.48 6.51
N VAL A 48 3.00 -7.14 5.37
CA VAL A 48 2.87 -6.47 4.07
C VAL A 48 1.63 -6.92 3.31
N MET A 49 1.12 -6.06 2.45
CA MET A 49 0.08 -6.34 1.46
C MET A 49 0.57 -5.84 0.10
N HIS A 50 0.36 -6.64 -0.94
CA HIS A 50 0.76 -6.27 -2.29
C HIS A 50 -0.41 -5.59 -3.01
N LEU A 51 -0.10 -4.50 -3.71
CA LEU A 51 -1.00 -3.91 -4.68
C LEU A 51 -0.81 -4.62 -6.02
N GLU A 52 -1.88 -5.20 -6.55
CA GLU A 52 -1.84 -5.87 -7.84
C GLU A 52 -1.97 -4.87 -8.99
N SER A 53 -1.75 -5.36 -10.21
CA SER A 53 -1.97 -4.53 -11.39
C SER A 53 -3.43 -4.11 -11.48
N GLN A 54 -3.68 -2.86 -11.86
CA GLN A 54 -4.99 -2.23 -11.97
C GLN A 54 -5.71 -2.05 -10.63
N GLU A 55 -4.95 -1.87 -9.55
CA GLU A 55 -5.49 -1.56 -8.24
C GLU A 55 -4.98 -0.22 -7.69
N LEU A 56 -5.76 0.32 -6.75
CA LEU A 56 -5.46 1.50 -5.95
C LEU A 56 -5.49 1.16 -4.47
N ALA A 57 -4.66 1.86 -3.69
CA ALA A 57 -4.70 1.85 -2.24
C ALA A 57 -4.88 3.28 -1.72
N VAL A 58 -5.87 3.47 -0.85
CA VAL A 58 -6.02 4.67 -0.04
C VAL A 58 -5.43 4.37 1.33
N VAL A 59 -4.30 5.01 1.64
CA VAL A 59 -3.51 4.73 2.83
C VAL A 59 -3.59 5.92 3.78
N LYS A 60 -3.91 5.65 5.05
CA LYS A 60 -3.88 6.59 6.18
C LYS A 60 -3.05 5.97 7.29
N ALA A 61 -2.69 6.76 8.32
CA ALA A 61 -1.86 6.28 9.43
C ALA A 61 -2.37 4.98 10.09
N GLN A 62 -3.69 4.84 10.26
CA GLN A 62 -4.29 3.70 10.97
C GLN A 62 -5.05 2.71 10.07
N SER A 63 -5.15 2.98 8.76
CA SER A 63 -6.00 2.17 7.88
C SER A 63 -5.52 2.20 6.43
N VAL A 64 -5.73 1.11 5.72
CA VAL A 64 -5.64 1.05 4.27
C VAL A 64 -6.90 0.43 3.68
N GLN A 65 -7.36 0.98 2.55
CA GLN A 65 -8.44 0.41 1.74
C GLN A 65 -7.94 0.21 0.32
N PHE A 66 -8.30 -0.90 -0.30
CA PHE A 66 -7.91 -1.26 -1.65
C PHE A 66 -9.12 -1.25 -2.59
N TYR A 67 -8.88 -0.86 -3.82
CA TYR A 67 -9.91 -0.73 -4.85
C TYR A 67 -9.38 -1.17 -6.21
N ASN A 68 -10.26 -1.69 -7.06
CA ASN A 68 -9.99 -1.80 -8.49
C ASN A 68 -10.20 -0.44 -9.18
N LEU A 69 -9.82 -0.33 -10.46
CA LEU A 69 -10.02 0.89 -11.25
C LEU A 69 -11.49 1.30 -11.42
N ASP A 70 -12.42 0.37 -11.28
CA ASP A 70 -13.87 0.61 -11.32
C ASP A 70 -14.45 1.13 -9.99
N GLY A 71 -13.62 1.25 -8.95
CA GLY A 71 -14.02 1.71 -7.61
C GLY A 71 -14.57 0.61 -6.69
N SER A 72 -14.64 -0.65 -7.14
CA SER A 72 -15.01 -1.78 -6.29
C SER A 72 -13.94 -2.05 -5.22
N LYS A 73 -14.36 -2.36 -3.99
CA LYS A 73 -13.45 -2.68 -2.89
C LYS A 73 -12.81 -4.05 -3.10
N VAL A 74 -11.51 -4.11 -2.83
CA VAL A 74 -10.72 -5.36 -2.85
C VAL A 74 -10.24 -5.67 -1.45
N PHE A 75 -10.32 -6.94 -1.06
CA PHE A 75 -9.75 -7.41 0.20
C PHE A 75 -8.38 -8.02 -0.04
N LYS A 76 -7.38 -7.53 0.71
CA LYS A 76 -6.02 -8.02 0.66
C LYS A 76 -5.72 -8.91 1.86
N LYS A 77 -5.03 -10.02 1.60
CA LYS A 77 -4.47 -10.86 2.64
C LYS A 77 -3.20 -10.21 3.17
N LEU A 78 -3.13 -10.04 4.48
CA LEU A 78 -1.90 -9.63 5.14
C LEU A 78 -0.89 -10.78 5.11
N LEU A 79 0.28 -10.52 4.54
CA LEU A 79 1.39 -11.45 4.47
C LEU A 79 2.42 -11.10 5.54
N LYS A 80 3.01 -12.10 6.17
CA LYS A 80 4.17 -11.94 7.04
C LYS A 80 5.40 -12.46 6.30
N VAL A 81 6.35 -11.58 6.00
CA VAL A 81 7.59 -11.96 5.34
C VAL A 81 8.52 -12.58 6.40
N PRO A 82 9.03 -13.81 6.19
CA PRO A 82 10.02 -14.40 7.07
C PRO A 82 11.36 -13.65 6.96
N TRP A 83 12.13 -13.67 8.04
CA TRP A 83 13.52 -13.20 8.04
C TRP A 83 14.41 -14.17 7.29
#